data_AF-A0A7K2NS38-F1
#
_entry.id   AF-A0A7K2NS38-F1
#
_cell.length_a   1.000
_cell.length_b   1.000
_cell.length_c   1.000
_cell.angle_alpha   90.00
_cell.angle_beta   90.00
_cell.angle_gamma   90.00
#
_symmetry.space_group_name_H-M   'P 1'
#
loop_
_entity.id
_entity.type
_entity.pdbx_description
1 polymer ?
#
loop_
_entity_poly.entity_id
_entity_poly.type
_entity_poly.pdbx_seq_one_letter_code
_entity_poly.pdbx_strand_id
1 'polypeptide(L)'
;MHTDTERCVRAVQSKDARFDGWFFTAVLTTGIYCRPSCPVVPPKPGNMTFYPSAAACQQAGFRACKRCRPDTSPGSPEWNRRADLTARAMRLIADGVVDREGVPGLAARLGYSTRQVERQLLAELGAGPLALARAQRAQTARLLIETTPLPMADIAFAAGFSSIRTFNDTVREVYALSPSELRTRAPRNRPATTAPGALSLRLPFRAPLNPDNLFGHLAATAVPGVEEWKDGAYRRTLRLPYGHGIVA
;
A
#
# COMPACT_ATOMS: atom_id res chain seq x y z
N MET A 1 -18.66 -0.27 -6.79
CA MET A 1 -18.99 -0.65 -5.40
C MET A 1 -19.09 0.57 -4.50
N HIS A 2 -18.05 1.39 -4.38
CA HIS A 2 -18.04 2.58 -3.49
C HIS A 2 -19.16 3.61 -3.76
N THR A 3 -19.79 3.60 -4.93
CA THR A 3 -20.91 4.47 -5.31
C THR A 3 -22.27 4.02 -4.78
N ASP A 4 -22.38 2.77 -4.30
CA ASP A 4 -23.62 2.23 -3.72
C ASP A 4 -23.52 2.28 -2.19
N THR A 5 -24.04 3.35 -1.62
CA THR A 5 -24.03 3.63 -0.18
C THR A 5 -24.62 2.49 0.62
N GLU A 6 -25.73 1.90 0.18
CA GLU A 6 -26.42 0.85 0.93
C GLU A 6 -25.59 -0.43 1.00
N ARG A 7 -25.01 -0.86 -0.14
CA ARG A 7 -24.10 -2.01 -0.16
C ARG A 7 -22.86 -1.77 0.70
N CYS A 8 -22.29 -0.57 0.65
CA CYS A 8 -21.13 -0.22 1.45
C CYS A 8 -21.46 -0.22 2.96
N VAL A 9 -22.61 0.32 3.38
CA VAL A 9 -23.07 0.28 4.77
C VAL A 9 -23.23 -1.17 5.25
N ARG A 10 -23.90 -2.03 4.47
CA ARG A 10 -24.07 -3.45 4.82
C ARG A 10 -22.71 -4.16 4.95
N ALA A 11 -21.79 -3.91 4.02
CA ALA A 11 -20.43 -4.47 4.09
C ALA A 11 -19.68 -4.04 5.36
N VAL A 12 -19.74 -2.75 5.72
CA VAL A 12 -19.13 -2.24 6.96
C VAL A 12 -19.77 -2.86 8.22
N GLN A 13 -21.10 -2.96 8.25
CA GLN A 13 -21.83 -3.56 9.38
C GLN A 13 -21.49 -5.04 9.55
N SER A 14 -21.30 -5.77 8.45
CA SER A 14 -20.88 -7.18 8.47
C SER A 14 -19.43 -7.40 8.92
N LYS A 15 -18.60 -6.35 8.91
CA LYS A 15 -17.14 -6.40 9.16
C LYS A 15 -16.39 -7.43 8.31
N ASP A 16 -16.87 -7.68 7.09
CA ASP A 16 -16.33 -8.70 6.21
C ASP A 16 -15.02 -8.24 5.52
N ALA A 17 -13.92 -8.91 5.85
CA ALA A 17 -12.57 -8.63 5.33
C ALA A 17 -12.43 -8.86 3.81
N ARG A 18 -13.36 -9.58 3.17
CA ARG A 18 -13.36 -9.74 1.71
C ARG A 18 -13.55 -8.41 0.97
N PHE A 19 -14.18 -7.43 1.62
CA PHE A 19 -14.38 -6.09 1.07
C PHE A 19 -13.22 -5.12 1.36
N ASP A 20 -12.23 -5.51 2.17
CA ASP A 20 -11.07 -4.65 2.42
C ASP A 20 -10.35 -4.34 1.10
N GLY A 21 -10.07 -3.06 0.85
CA GLY A 21 -9.45 -2.60 -0.39
C GLY A 21 -10.38 -2.43 -1.59
N TRP A 22 -11.63 -2.94 -1.56
CA TRP A 22 -12.63 -2.63 -2.59
C TRP A 22 -13.14 -1.19 -2.47
N PHE A 23 -13.23 -0.70 -1.25
CA PHE A 23 -13.53 0.67 -0.90
C PHE A 23 -13.03 0.97 0.52
N PHE A 24 -13.07 2.24 0.88
CA PHE A 24 -12.71 2.75 2.19
C PHE A 24 -13.85 3.61 2.71
N THR A 25 -14.10 3.51 4.02
CA THR A 25 -15.16 4.26 4.70
C THR A 25 -14.53 5.43 5.41
N ALA A 26 -14.82 6.65 4.97
CA ALA A 26 -14.47 7.88 5.64
C ALA A 26 -15.60 8.35 6.56
N VAL A 27 -15.23 8.76 7.77
CA VAL A 27 -16.16 9.12 8.83
C VAL A 27 -16.13 10.63 9.04
N LEU A 28 -17.19 11.31 8.62
CA LEU A 28 -17.28 12.77 8.57
C LEU A 28 -17.00 13.44 9.91
N THR A 29 -17.55 12.87 10.99
CA THR A 29 -17.44 13.45 12.34
C THR A 29 -16.04 13.36 12.96
N THR A 30 -15.19 12.45 12.47
CA THR A 30 -13.86 12.22 13.07
C THR A 30 -12.70 12.53 12.13
N GLY A 31 -12.97 12.73 10.84
CA GLY A 31 -11.92 12.90 9.83
C GLY A 31 -11.07 11.65 9.64
N ILE A 32 -11.61 10.45 9.92
CA ILE A 32 -10.89 9.17 9.86
C ILE A 32 -11.44 8.34 8.71
N TYR A 33 -10.57 7.72 7.91
CA TYR A 33 -10.98 6.62 7.04
C TYR A 33 -10.56 5.25 7.58
N CYS A 34 -11.37 4.25 7.27
CA CYS A 34 -11.28 2.87 7.75
C CYS A 34 -11.46 1.88 6.60
N ARG A 35 -11.02 0.64 6.81
CA ARG A 35 -11.40 -0.50 5.97
C ARG A 35 -12.78 -1.04 6.39
N PRO A 36 -13.54 -1.72 5.51
CA PRO A 36 -14.83 -2.31 5.84
C PRO A 36 -14.80 -3.27 7.04
N SER A 37 -13.74 -4.06 7.21
CA SER A 37 -13.57 -4.97 8.35
C SER A 37 -13.11 -4.32 9.66
N CYS A 38 -13.19 -2.99 9.77
CA CYS A 38 -12.72 -2.30 10.96
C CYS A 38 -13.38 -2.88 12.23
N PRO A 39 -12.59 -3.27 13.25
CA PRO A 39 -13.15 -3.89 14.45
C PRO A 39 -13.93 -2.88 15.31
N VAL A 40 -13.67 -1.57 15.12
CA VAL A 40 -14.37 -0.49 15.82
C VAL A 40 -15.86 -0.51 15.48
N VAL A 41 -16.70 -0.08 16.42
CA VAL A 41 -18.14 0.05 16.21
C VAL A 41 -18.40 0.95 14.99
N PRO A 42 -19.15 0.48 13.97
CA PRO A 42 -19.47 1.31 12.81
C PRO A 42 -20.19 2.60 13.23
N PRO A 43 -19.85 3.75 12.62
CA PRO A 43 -20.59 4.98 12.86
C PRO A 43 -22.04 4.89 12.33
N LYS A 44 -22.83 5.94 12.56
CA LYS A 44 -24.15 6.06 11.93
C LYS A 44 -23.98 6.21 10.40
N PRO A 45 -24.85 5.61 9.57
CA PRO A 45 -24.76 5.70 8.11
C PRO A 45 -24.66 7.14 7.58
N GLY A 46 -25.38 8.10 8.19
CA GLY A 46 -25.30 9.52 7.79
C GLY A 46 -23.94 10.19 8.02
N ASN A 47 -23.05 9.57 8.80
CA ASN A 47 -21.68 10.05 9.02
C ASN A 47 -20.65 9.29 8.17
N MET A 48 -21.09 8.41 7.27
CA MET A 48 -20.22 7.62 6.39
C MET A 48 -20.21 8.22 4.98
N THR A 49 -19.02 8.28 4.39
CA THR A 49 -18.84 8.43 2.95
C THR A 49 -17.80 7.42 2.46
N PHE A 50 -17.84 7.07 1.19
CA PHE A 50 -17.07 5.95 0.65
C PHE A 50 -16.17 6.38 -0.50
N TYR A 51 -14.94 5.86 -0.50
CA TYR A 51 -13.94 6.15 -1.52
C TYR A 51 -13.38 4.86 -2.11
N PRO A 52 -12.98 4.85 -3.40
CA PRO A 52 -12.42 3.67 -4.05
C PRO A 52 -10.99 3.33 -3.59
N SER A 53 -10.24 4.30 -3.03
CA SER A 53 -8.85 4.10 -2.64
C SER A 53 -8.47 4.87 -1.38
N ALA A 54 -7.42 4.41 -0.69
CA ALA A 54 -6.86 5.14 0.44
C ALA A 54 -6.31 6.51 0.01
N ALA A 55 -5.75 6.61 -1.20
CA ALA A 55 -5.28 7.87 -1.76
C ALA A 55 -6.41 8.89 -1.92
N ALA A 56 -7.60 8.44 -2.37
CA ALA A 56 -8.78 9.30 -2.47
C ALA A 56 -9.24 9.81 -1.10
N CYS A 57 -9.23 8.94 -0.06
CA CYS A 57 -9.52 9.39 1.31
C CYS A 57 -8.51 10.44 1.80
N GLN A 58 -7.21 10.20 1.59
CA GLN A 58 -6.15 11.12 2.02
C GLN A 58 -6.25 12.46 1.28
N GLN A 59 -6.51 12.44 -0.03
CA GLN A 59 -6.72 13.64 -0.84
C GLN A 59 -7.96 14.43 -0.39
N ALA A 60 -8.98 13.74 0.12
CA ALA A 60 -10.16 14.36 0.73
C ALA A 60 -9.94 14.80 2.20
N GLY A 61 -8.71 14.72 2.73
CA GLY A 61 -8.34 15.21 4.06
C GLY A 61 -8.60 14.24 5.22
N PHE A 62 -8.95 12.98 4.94
CA PHE A 62 -9.14 11.99 5.99
C PHE A 62 -7.83 11.31 6.37
N ARG A 63 -7.56 11.19 7.67
CA ARG A 63 -6.40 10.42 8.19
C ARG A 63 -6.72 8.94 8.33
N ALA A 64 -5.70 8.10 8.28
CA ALA A 64 -5.85 6.66 8.45
C ALA A 64 -6.29 6.30 9.88
N CYS A 65 -7.17 5.32 10.00
CA CYS A 65 -7.54 4.76 11.29
C CYS A 65 -6.35 4.02 11.93
N LYS A 66 -5.99 4.44 13.14
CA LYS A 66 -4.90 3.83 13.92
C LYS A 66 -5.20 2.38 14.35
N ARG A 67 -6.49 1.99 14.38
CA ARG A 67 -6.93 0.66 14.82
C ARG A 67 -6.95 -0.36 13.69
N CYS A 68 -7.62 -0.07 12.58
CA CYS A 68 -7.74 -1.02 11.46
C CYS A 68 -6.64 -0.90 10.41
N ARG A 69 -5.82 0.15 10.45
CA ARG A 69 -4.68 0.38 9.56
C ARG A 69 -5.06 0.18 8.09
N PRO A 70 -6.02 0.97 7.58
CA PRO A 70 -6.58 0.77 6.24
C PRO A 70 -5.52 0.87 5.13
N ASP A 71 -4.48 1.65 5.35
CA ASP A 71 -3.29 1.78 4.52
C ASP A 71 -2.51 0.47 4.30
N THR A 72 -2.64 -0.52 5.19
CA THR A 72 -2.05 -1.84 5.00
C THR A 72 -2.98 -2.81 4.29
N SER A 73 -4.20 -2.38 3.94
CA SER A 73 -5.11 -3.22 3.16
C SER A 73 -4.61 -3.25 1.72
N PRO A 74 -4.44 -4.44 1.11
CA PRO A 74 -4.14 -4.51 -0.31
C PRO A 74 -5.24 -3.75 -1.07
N GLY A 75 -4.86 -3.01 -2.12
CA GLY A 75 -5.80 -2.31 -3.00
C GLY A 75 -6.87 -3.23 -3.60
N SER A 76 -7.75 -2.67 -4.45
CA SER A 76 -8.83 -3.46 -5.03
C SER A 76 -8.28 -4.69 -5.73
N PRO A 77 -8.81 -5.90 -5.45
CA PRO A 77 -8.37 -7.14 -6.13
C PRO A 77 -8.52 -7.08 -7.64
N GLU A 78 -9.38 -6.20 -8.16
CA GLU A 78 -9.60 -6.03 -9.59
C GLU A 78 -8.34 -5.54 -10.30
N TRP A 79 -7.54 -4.67 -9.67
CA TRP A 79 -6.32 -4.12 -10.26
C TRP A 79 -5.25 -5.20 -10.50
N ASN A 80 -5.24 -6.26 -9.69
CA ASN A 80 -4.26 -7.34 -9.81
C ASN A 80 -4.58 -8.28 -10.99
N ARG A 81 -5.85 -8.32 -11.43
CA ARG A 81 -6.30 -9.21 -12.51
C ARG A 81 -6.46 -8.48 -13.84
N ARG A 82 -6.83 -7.20 -13.81
CA ARG A 82 -7.01 -6.41 -15.03
C ARG A 82 -5.65 -6.09 -15.66
N ALA A 83 -5.60 -6.16 -16.98
CA ALA A 83 -4.46 -5.70 -17.77
C ALA A 83 -4.68 -4.30 -18.36
N ASP A 84 -5.65 -3.54 -17.82
CA ASP A 84 -6.01 -2.21 -18.28
C ASP A 84 -4.98 -1.14 -17.90
N LEU A 85 -5.23 0.08 -18.40
CA LEU A 85 -4.40 1.25 -18.15
C LEU A 85 -4.20 1.51 -16.65
N THR A 86 -5.27 1.44 -15.85
CA THR A 86 -5.23 1.72 -14.41
C THR A 86 -4.37 0.69 -13.67
N ALA A 87 -4.55 -0.59 -13.94
CA ALA A 87 -3.77 -1.66 -13.33
C ALA A 87 -2.28 -1.58 -13.70
N ARG A 88 -1.96 -1.25 -14.96
CA ARG A 88 -0.58 -1.00 -15.39
C ARG A 88 0.01 0.23 -14.70
N ALA A 89 -0.76 1.32 -14.60
CA ALA A 89 -0.33 2.54 -13.93
C ALA A 89 -0.04 2.30 -12.45
N MET A 90 -0.91 1.59 -11.73
CA MET A 90 -0.72 1.25 -10.32
C MET A 90 0.55 0.42 -10.08
N ARG A 91 0.85 -0.54 -10.97
CA ARG A 91 2.12 -1.30 -10.91
C ARG A 91 3.33 -0.40 -11.10
N LEU A 92 3.33 0.48 -12.11
CA LEU A 92 4.42 1.42 -12.35
C LEU A 92 4.58 2.44 -11.21
N ILE A 93 3.48 2.89 -10.61
CA ILE A 93 3.50 3.76 -9.42
C ILE A 93 4.11 3.02 -8.23
N ALA A 94 3.68 1.76 -7.98
CA ALA A 94 4.25 0.92 -6.93
C ALA A 94 5.74 0.64 -7.13
N ASP A 95 6.17 0.49 -8.40
CA ASP A 95 7.58 0.35 -8.77
C ASP A 95 8.36 1.67 -8.63
N GLY A 96 7.72 2.78 -8.28
CA GLY A 96 8.36 4.09 -8.05
C GLY A 96 8.64 4.89 -9.33
N VAL A 97 7.97 4.61 -10.45
CA VAL A 97 8.16 5.36 -11.71
C VAL A 97 7.84 6.84 -11.53
N VAL A 98 6.77 7.17 -10.81
CA VAL A 98 6.41 8.58 -10.55
C VAL A 98 7.49 9.30 -9.74
N ASP A 99 8.17 8.60 -8.84
CA ASP A 99 9.22 9.20 -8.01
C ASP A 99 10.49 9.48 -8.84
N ARG A 100 10.80 8.63 -9.82
CA ARG A 100 12.00 8.74 -10.66
C ARG A 100 11.83 9.60 -11.91
N GLU A 101 10.68 9.48 -12.57
CA GLU A 101 10.43 10.03 -13.91
C GLU A 101 9.23 10.99 -13.93
N GLY A 102 8.56 11.19 -12.79
CA GLY A 102 7.36 12.01 -12.69
C GLY A 102 6.15 11.41 -13.39
N VAL A 103 5.06 12.17 -13.41
CA VAL A 103 3.84 11.83 -14.17
C VAL A 103 4.10 11.75 -15.68
N PRO A 104 4.95 12.61 -16.30
CA PRO A 104 5.29 12.47 -17.72
C PRO A 104 5.93 11.13 -18.06
N GLY A 105 6.88 10.64 -17.25
CA GLY A 105 7.50 9.33 -17.47
C GLY A 105 6.53 8.16 -17.31
N LEU A 106 5.63 8.23 -16.31
CA LEU A 106 4.53 7.28 -16.17
C LEU A 106 3.68 7.24 -17.45
N ALA A 107 3.29 8.40 -17.97
CA ALA A 107 2.46 8.52 -19.16
C ALA A 107 3.16 7.97 -20.41
N ALA A 108 4.44 8.28 -20.59
CA ALA A 108 5.27 7.78 -21.67
C ALA A 108 5.36 6.24 -21.66
N ARG A 109 5.61 5.62 -20.49
CA ARG A 109 5.65 4.15 -20.34
C ARG A 109 4.30 3.47 -20.59
N LEU A 110 3.21 4.19 -20.34
CA LEU A 110 1.85 3.69 -20.59
C LEU A 110 1.42 3.86 -22.05
N GLY A 111 2.05 4.77 -22.79
CA GLY A 111 1.70 5.12 -24.17
C GLY A 111 0.56 6.13 -24.28
N TYR A 112 0.38 7.00 -23.28
CA TYR A 112 -0.72 7.95 -23.21
C TYR A 112 -0.24 9.36 -22.85
N SER A 113 -1.11 10.36 -23.06
CA SER A 113 -0.87 11.72 -22.52
C SER A 113 -1.05 11.73 -21.00
N THR A 114 -0.35 12.65 -20.32
CA THR A 114 -0.49 12.87 -18.87
C THR A 114 -1.93 13.12 -18.47
N ARG A 115 -2.64 14.01 -19.20
CA ARG A 115 -4.05 14.33 -18.98
C ARG A 115 -4.96 13.11 -19.05
N GLN A 116 -4.70 12.19 -19.99
CA GLN A 116 -5.50 10.97 -20.13
C GLN A 116 -5.26 10.02 -18.96
N VAL A 117 -4.01 9.84 -18.55
CA VAL A 117 -3.66 9.03 -17.37
C VAL A 117 -4.31 9.63 -16.13
N GLU A 118 -4.19 10.93 -15.90
CA GLU A 118 -4.81 11.63 -14.78
C GLU A 118 -6.32 11.43 -14.75
N ARG A 119 -7.00 11.66 -15.89
CA ARG A 119 -8.44 11.48 -15.99
C ARG A 119 -8.86 10.04 -15.68
N GLN A 120 -8.15 9.05 -16.20
CA GLN A 120 -8.49 7.64 -15.96
C GLN A 120 -8.31 7.26 -14.49
N LEU A 121 -7.17 7.63 -13.89
CA LEU A 121 -6.90 7.32 -12.49
C LEU A 121 -7.87 8.05 -11.56
N LEU A 122 -8.22 9.31 -11.84
CA LEU A 122 -9.24 10.02 -11.07
C LEU A 122 -10.61 9.34 -11.18
N ALA A 123 -11.01 8.93 -12.38
CA ALA A 123 -12.31 8.29 -12.59
C ALA A 123 -12.43 6.94 -11.88
N GLU A 124 -11.37 6.13 -11.86
CA GLU A 124 -11.43 4.78 -11.29
C GLU A 124 -10.97 4.70 -9.83
N LEU A 125 -9.98 5.50 -9.44
CA LEU A 125 -9.32 5.43 -8.14
C LEU A 125 -9.64 6.64 -7.25
N GLY A 126 -10.38 7.62 -7.75
CA GLY A 126 -10.72 8.84 -7.03
C GLY A 126 -9.52 9.73 -6.71
N ALA A 127 -8.34 9.43 -7.28
CA ALA A 127 -7.08 10.11 -6.98
C ALA A 127 -6.18 10.14 -8.21
N GLY A 128 -5.45 11.25 -8.38
CA GLY A 128 -4.47 11.39 -9.46
C GLY A 128 -3.16 10.64 -9.19
N PRO A 129 -2.28 10.52 -10.20
CA PRO A 129 -1.01 9.79 -10.09
C PRO A 129 -0.12 10.27 -8.93
N LEU A 130 -0.03 11.59 -8.70
CA LEU A 130 0.76 12.14 -7.60
C LEU A 130 0.19 11.79 -6.23
N ALA A 131 -1.13 11.80 -6.06
CA ALA A 131 -1.79 11.43 -4.81
C ALA A 131 -1.63 9.93 -4.53
N LEU A 132 -1.72 9.09 -5.57
CA LEU A 132 -1.46 7.65 -5.49
C LEU A 132 0.00 7.36 -5.11
N ALA A 133 0.96 8.02 -5.75
CA ALA A 133 2.37 7.91 -5.40
C ALA A 133 2.62 8.38 -3.96
N ARG A 134 2.02 9.50 -3.52
CA ARG A 134 2.12 9.98 -2.14
C ARG A 134 1.60 8.95 -1.12
N ALA A 135 0.44 8.35 -1.38
CA ALA A 135 -0.12 7.31 -0.53
C ALA A 135 0.79 6.06 -0.46
N GLN A 136 1.34 5.65 -1.61
CA GLN A 136 2.31 4.54 -1.70
C GLN A 136 3.57 4.84 -0.88
N ARG A 137 4.16 6.04 -1.03
CA ARG A 137 5.34 6.45 -0.24
C ARG A 137 5.04 6.43 1.26
N ALA A 138 3.88 6.94 1.68
CA ALA A 138 3.47 6.90 3.08
C ALA A 138 3.33 5.46 3.60
N GLN A 139 2.80 4.53 2.79
CA GLN A 139 2.67 3.12 3.13
C GLN A 139 4.04 2.44 3.25
N THR A 140 4.93 2.64 2.26
CA THR A 140 6.31 2.11 2.29
C THR A 140 7.08 2.63 3.50
N ALA A 141 7.00 3.93 3.78
CA ALA A 141 7.57 4.55 4.96
C ALA A 141 7.11 3.85 6.24
N ARG A 142 5.79 3.66 6.40
CA ARG A 142 5.23 2.98 7.57
C ARG A 142 5.78 1.56 7.71
N LEU A 143 5.77 0.78 6.62
CA LEU A 143 6.30 -0.58 6.62
C LEU A 143 7.75 -0.60 7.14
N LEU A 144 8.61 0.24 6.59
CA LEU A 144 10.01 0.33 6.99
C LEU A 144 10.17 0.80 8.44
N ILE A 145 9.38 1.79 8.88
CA ILE A 145 9.41 2.29 10.27
C ILE A 145 9.04 1.18 11.27
N GLU A 146 7.99 0.41 10.98
CA GLU A 146 7.49 -0.60 11.91
C GLU A 146 8.39 -1.85 11.91
N THR A 147 8.91 -2.26 10.75
CA THR A 147 9.56 -3.57 10.59
C THR A 147 11.09 -3.54 10.64
N THR A 148 11.73 -2.39 10.39
CA THR A 148 13.19 -2.29 10.28
C THR A 148 13.82 -1.36 11.33
N PRO A 149 15.09 -1.57 11.69
CA PRO A 149 15.84 -0.65 12.56
C PRO A 149 16.47 0.53 11.81
N LEU A 150 16.20 0.71 10.50
CA LEU A 150 16.85 1.74 9.69
C LEU A 150 16.71 3.16 10.28
N PRO A 151 17.75 4.01 10.15
CA PRO A 151 17.65 5.45 10.42
C PRO A 151 16.47 6.09 9.68
N MET A 152 15.82 7.10 10.29
CA MET A 152 14.67 7.76 9.67
C MET A 152 15.01 8.44 8.34
N ALA A 153 16.25 8.94 8.20
CA ALA A 153 16.74 9.52 6.96
C ALA A 153 16.76 8.47 5.83
N ASP A 154 17.34 7.30 6.09
CA ASP A 154 17.39 6.20 5.12
C ASP A 154 15.99 5.72 4.74
N ILE A 155 15.08 5.63 5.72
CA ILE A 155 13.68 5.29 5.46
C ILE A 155 13.01 6.32 4.57
N ALA A 156 13.24 7.62 4.79
CA ALA A 156 12.62 8.67 3.99
C ALA A 156 13.01 8.51 2.50
N PHE A 157 14.30 8.34 2.21
CA PHE A 157 14.77 8.18 0.84
C PHE A 157 14.38 6.82 0.24
N ALA A 158 14.47 5.74 1.01
CA ALA A 158 14.05 4.40 0.57
C ALA A 158 12.54 4.33 0.28
N ALA A 159 11.72 5.13 0.97
CA ALA A 159 10.30 5.25 0.73
C ALA A 159 9.96 6.22 -0.42
N GLY A 160 10.94 6.78 -1.13
CA GLY A 160 10.75 7.63 -2.31
C GLY A 160 10.53 9.12 -2.01
N PHE A 161 10.78 9.60 -0.78
CA PHE A 161 10.69 11.03 -0.48
C PHE A 161 11.96 11.77 -0.92
N SER A 162 11.79 12.94 -1.54
CA SER A 162 12.90 13.82 -1.91
C SER A 162 13.48 14.61 -0.72
N SER A 163 12.74 14.69 0.39
CA SER A 163 13.21 15.38 1.60
C SER A 163 12.67 14.75 2.89
N ILE A 164 13.47 14.82 3.95
CA ILE A 164 13.08 14.38 5.29
C ILE A 164 11.90 15.22 5.83
N ARG A 165 11.84 16.51 5.46
CA ARG A 165 10.73 17.39 5.86
C ARG A 165 9.41 16.91 5.28
N THR A 166 9.35 16.69 3.96
CA THR A 166 8.14 16.19 3.28
C THR A 166 7.74 14.80 3.79
N PHE A 167 8.71 13.95 4.12
CA PHE A 167 8.49 12.67 4.78
C PHE A 167 7.81 12.86 6.14
N ASN A 168 8.36 13.68 7.03
CA ASN A 168 7.80 13.95 8.35
C ASN A 168 6.37 14.52 8.25
N ASP A 169 6.16 15.50 7.36
CA ASP A 169 4.87 16.15 7.16
C ASP A 169 3.83 15.15 6.64
N THR A 170 4.18 14.33 5.64
CA THR A 170 3.28 13.32 5.08
C THR A 170 2.93 12.22 6.08
N VAL A 171 3.91 11.71 6.84
CA VAL A 171 3.65 10.70 7.89
C VAL A 171 2.71 11.27 8.96
N ARG A 172 2.94 12.53 9.38
CA ARG A 172 2.09 13.20 10.36
C ARG A 172 0.68 13.43 9.85
N GLU A 173 0.53 13.88 8.61
CA GLU A 173 -0.78 14.11 7.99
C GLU A 173 -1.58 12.81 7.85
N VAL A 174 -0.97 11.76 7.30
CA VAL A 174 -1.67 10.50 7.00
C VAL A 174 -1.97 9.70 8.26
N TYR A 175 -1.04 9.67 9.24
CA TYR A 175 -1.15 8.79 10.41
C TYR A 175 -1.44 9.50 11.73
N ALA A 176 -1.42 10.84 11.76
CA ALA A 176 -1.53 11.65 12.98
C ALA A 176 -0.56 11.18 14.09
N LEU A 177 0.66 10.81 13.69
CA LEU A 177 1.79 10.39 14.51
C LEU A 177 3.08 10.85 13.83
N SER A 178 4.10 11.20 14.60
CA SER A 178 5.46 11.34 14.07
C SER A 178 6.06 9.99 13.69
N PRO A 179 7.06 9.94 12.79
CA PRO A 179 7.76 8.70 12.46
C PRO A 179 8.31 7.97 13.69
N SER A 180 8.85 8.70 14.68
CA SER A 180 9.39 8.13 15.91
C SER A 180 8.30 7.52 16.79
N GLU A 181 7.16 8.19 16.97
CA GLU A 181 6.03 7.60 17.70
C GLU A 181 5.48 6.35 17.00
N LEU A 182 5.46 6.36 15.68
CA LEU A 182 5.01 5.22 14.88
C LEU A 182 5.93 4.01 15.13
N ARG A 183 7.24 4.22 15.19
CA ARG A 183 8.22 3.19 15.59
C ARG A 183 7.99 2.66 17.00
N THR A 184 7.83 3.55 17.97
CA THR A 184 7.64 3.17 19.38
C THR A 184 6.36 2.35 19.59
N ARG A 185 5.31 2.62 18.81
CA ARG A 185 4.03 1.89 18.85
C ARG A 185 4.03 0.61 18.02
N ALA A 186 5.10 0.33 17.25
CA ALA A 186 5.19 -0.89 16.48
C ALA A 186 5.35 -2.10 17.41
N PRO A 187 4.76 -3.26 17.09
CA PRO A 187 4.97 -4.47 17.87
C PRO A 187 6.46 -4.81 17.92
N ARG A 188 6.98 -5.11 19.12
CA ARG A 188 8.41 -5.40 19.37
C ARG A 188 8.94 -6.67 18.67
N ASN A 189 8.07 -7.41 17.98
CA ASN A 189 8.44 -8.65 17.29
C ASN A 189 9.06 -8.35 15.91
N ARG A 190 10.21 -7.65 15.96
CA ARG A 190 11.05 -7.35 14.81
C ARG A 190 11.93 -8.57 14.52
N PRO A 191 11.97 -9.05 13.27
CA PRO A 191 12.95 -10.05 12.89
C PRO A 191 14.34 -9.49 13.18
N ALA A 192 15.23 -10.31 13.75
CA ALA A 192 16.62 -9.92 13.90
C ALA A 192 17.21 -9.68 12.50
N THR A 193 17.73 -8.48 12.25
CA THR A 193 18.46 -8.20 11.02
C THR A 193 19.78 -8.97 11.11
N THR A 194 19.96 -10.01 10.30
CA THR A 194 21.07 -10.97 10.44
C THR A 194 22.36 -10.54 9.75
N ALA A 195 22.33 -9.57 8.82
CA ALA A 195 23.52 -9.07 8.13
C ALA A 195 23.35 -7.63 7.59
N PRO A 196 24.44 -6.87 7.44
CA PRO A 196 24.43 -5.62 6.67
C PRO A 196 23.86 -5.84 5.25
N GLY A 197 22.97 -4.96 4.81
CA GLY A 197 22.28 -5.09 3.52
C GLY A 197 21.08 -6.03 3.50
N ALA A 198 20.78 -6.74 4.60
CA ALA A 198 19.54 -7.52 4.74
C ALA A 198 18.41 -6.65 5.32
N LEU A 199 17.20 -6.82 4.80
CA LEU A 199 15.98 -6.20 5.30
C LEU A 199 14.92 -7.28 5.51
N SER A 200 14.36 -7.34 6.71
CA SER A 200 13.25 -8.24 7.02
C SER A 200 11.95 -7.44 7.12
N LEU A 201 11.00 -7.75 6.24
CA LEU A 201 9.73 -7.05 6.14
C LEU A 201 8.59 -8.01 6.50
N ARG A 202 7.52 -7.48 7.11
CA ARG A 202 6.27 -8.21 7.31
C ARG A 202 5.22 -7.64 6.38
N LEU A 203 4.89 -8.38 5.32
CA LEU A 203 3.95 -7.94 4.29
C LEU A 203 2.51 -8.31 4.65
N PRO A 204 1.54 -7.40 4.45
CA PRO A 204 0.13 -7.75 4.58
C PRO A 204 -0.30 -8.65 3.42
N PHE A 205 -1.21 -9.59 3.69
CA PHE A 205 -1.82 -10.45 2.68
C PHE A 205 -3.34 -10.44 2.81
N ARG A 206 -4.02 -10.89 1.75
CA ARG A 206 -5.48 -11.05 1.74
C ARG A 206 -5.84 -12.49 2.12
N ALA A 207 -6.66 -12.65 3.15
CA ALA A 207 -7.17 -13.96 3.56
C ALA A 207 -8.38 -14.39 2.69
N PRO A 208 -8.61 -15.71 2.51
CA PRO A 208 -7.71 -16.80 2.91
C PRO A 208 -6.48 -16.89 2.00
N LEU A 209 -5.32 -17.21 2.59
CA LEU A 209 -4.10 -17.56 1.87
C LEU A 209 -3.82 -19.03 2.17
N ASN A 210 -3.56 -19.83 1.14
CA ASN A 210 -3.04 -21.19 1.28
C ASN A 210 -1.54 -21.17 0.98
N PRO A 211 -0.67 -20.91 1.99
CA PRO A 211 0.75 -20.74 1.78
C PRO A 211 1.39 -22.01 1.22
N ASP A 212 0.96 -23.20 1.68
CA ASP A 212 1.52 -24.48 1.25
C ASP A 212 1.31 -24.69 -0.25
N ASN A 213 0.12 -24.39 -0.76
CA ASN A 213 -0.15 -24.50 -2.20
C ASN A 213 0.60 -23.42 -3.01
N LEU A 214 0.64 -22.17 -2.52
CA LEU A 214 1.35 -21.09 -3.20
C LEU A 214 2.84 -21.39 -3.31
N PHE A 215 3.50 -21.70 -2.20
CA PHE A 215 4.93 -21.96 -2.17
C PHE A 215 5.28 -23.32 -2.77
N GLY A 216 4.38 -24.32 -2.67
CA GLY A 216 4.51 -25.59 -3.37
C GLY A 216 4.51 -25.40 -4.89
N HIS A 217 3.60 -24.57 -5.42
CA HIS A 217 3.60 -24.23 -6.85
C HIS A 217 4.87 -23.49 -7.26
N LEU A 218 5.26 -22.43 -6.52
CA LEU A 218 6.46 -21.65 -6.82
C LEU A 218 7.73 -22.51 -6.78
N ALA A 219 7.85 -23.43 -5.83
CA ALA A 219 8.96 -24.37 -5.76
C ALA A 219 8.95 -25.36 -6.94
N ALA A 220 7.79 -25.88 -7.32
CA ALA A 220 7.64 -26.81 -8.44
C ALA A 220 7.90 -26.15 -9.81
N THR A 221 7.66 -24.84 -9.93
CA THR A 221 7.89 -24.07 -11.17
C THR A 221 9.12 -23.17 -11.10
N ALA A 222 10.03 -23.39 -10.14
CA ALA A 222 11.18 -22.54 -9.92
C ALA A 222 12.11 -22.52 -11.15
N VAL A 223 12.51 -21.32 -11.58
CA VAL A 223 13.46 -21.16 -12.69
C VAL A 223 14.91 -21.38 -12.18
N PRO A 224 15.64 -22.40 -12.70
CA PRO A 224 17.00 -22.69 -12.25
C PRO A 224 17.93 -21.48 -12.37
N GLY A 225 18.69 -21.19 -11.31
CA GLY A 225 19.61 -20.06 -11.24
C GLY A 225 18.97 -18.69 -10.94
N VAL A 226 17.63 -18.60 -10.94
CA VAL A 226 16.88 -17.38 -10.59
C VAL A 226 16.11 -17.57 -9.28
N GLU A 227 15.56 -18.77 -9.08
CA GLU A 227 14.65 -19.13 -7.99
C GLU A 227 15.08 -20.45 -7.34
N GLU A 228 15.01 -20.53 -6.02
CA GLU A 228 15.32 -21.75 -5.27
C GLU A 228 14.39 -21.91 -4.06
N TRP A 229 14.07 -23.16 -3.71
CA TRP A 229 13.45 -23.49 -2.42
C TRP A 229 14.52 -24.08 -1.51
N LYS A 230 14.83 -23.41 -0.41
CA LYS A 230 15.90 -23.81 0.51
C LYS A 230 15.61 -23.38 1.95
N ASP A 231 15.88 -24.27 2.90
CA ASP A 231 15.69 -24.04 4.34
C ASP A 231 14.26 -23.62 4.72
N GLY A 232 13.25 -24.15 4.02
CA GLY A 232 11.84 -23.81 4.25
C GLY A 232 11.42 -22.43 3.74
N ALA A 233 12.25 -21.76 2.93
CA ALA A 233 11.97 -20.47 2.34
C ALA A 233 12.10 -20.52 0.82
N TYR A 234 11.24 -19.76 0.14
CA TYR A 234 11.34 -19.52 -1.29
C TYR A 234 12.22 -18.32 -1.55
N ARG A 235 13.32 -18.50 -2.28
CA ARG A 235 14.27 -17.45 -2.59
C ARG A 235 14.23 -17.12 -4.07
N ARG A 236 14.35 -15.84 -4.40
CA ARG A 236 14.52 -15.40 -5.78
C ARG A 236 15.42 -14.19 -5.90
N THR A 237 16.09 -14.11 -7.05
CA THR A 237 16.83 -12.91 -7.42
C THR A 237 15.89 -11.79 -7.87
N LEU A 238 16.28 -10.56 -7.57
CA LEU A 238 15.60 -9.33 -7.95
C LEU A 238 16.56 -8.46 -8.74
N ARG A 239 16.08 -7.86 -9.82
CA ARG A 239 16.79 -6.79 -10.53
C ARG A 239 16.38 -5.46 -9.93
N LEU A 240 17.31 -4.83 -9.21
CA LEU A 240 17.13 -3.54 -8.57
C LEU A 240 17.81 -2.44 -9.41
N PRO A 241 17.46 -1.16 -9.19
CA PRO A 241 18.07 -0.06 -9.95
C PRO A 241 19.60 0.01 -9.83
N TYR A 242 20.15 -0.40 -8.69
CA TYR A 242 21.57 -0.28 -8.35
C TYR A 242 22.30 -1.64 -8.23
N GLY A 243 21.70 -2.72 -8.73
CA GLY A 243 22.30 -4.04 -8.69
C GLY A 243 21.28 -5.17 -8.54
N HIS A 244 21.74 -6.30 -8.03
CA HIS A 244 20.91 -7.48 -7.79
C HIS A 244 20.63 -7.64 -6.29
N GLY A 245 19.43 -8.12 -5.97
CA GLY A 245 19.05 -8.47 -4.61
C GLY A 245 18.52 -9.90 -4.55
N ILE A 246 18.41 -10.44 -3.34
CA ILE A 246 17.74 -11.71 -3.08
C ILE A 246 16.62 -11.43 -2.09
N VAL A 247 15.42 -11.95 -2.38
CA VAL A 247 14.31 -12.01 -1.41
C VAL A 247 14.10 -13.46 -1.02
N ALA A 248 13.76 -13.70 0.23
CA ALA A 248 13.55 -15.00 0.87
C ALA A 248 12.35 -14.93 1.82
#